data_AF-A0A7W1I9A3-F1
#
_entry.id   AF-A0A7W1I9A3-F1
#
_cell.length_a   1.000
_cell.length_b   1.000
_cell.length_c   1.000
_cell.angle_alpha   90.00
_cell.angle_beta   90.00
_cell.angle_gamma   90.00
#
_symmetry.space_group_name_H-M   'P 1'
#
loop_
_entity.id
_entity.type
_entity.pdbx_description
1 polymer ?
#
loop_
_entity_poly.entity_id
_entity_poly.type
_entity_poly.pdbx_seq_one_letter_code
_entity_poly.pdbx_strand_id
1 'polypeptide(L)'
;MRALLSVWDKTGLEALAKGLVGLGWELVSSGGTSTALAAAGIEHVPVEAVTGSPEMLGGRVKTLHPKIHGGILADRDKADHVADLEANAVTPIDLVVCNLYPFRSEPGVEMIDIGGPTMVRAAAKNHAHVGVVVDPADYGAVLDELRRDGELSAATRIRLARAAFAHTAAYDAAIVGWLDGDDVLPPTIHIALERAQELRYGENPHQRGARYRETGTTSWWDGVVQHGGMALSYLNLYDAEAAWQLAHDLRPAGLGGSARPAGLGGSDSEAAVAIIKHANPCGVAVAADIATAYRLAYECDEKSAFGGIVAFNRPVTSVVTDLIAEAAQADVVIAPGYEPGTIEAITKRRKNTRILEAPPPGPERRNYRQIGGGFLVQEPHHFEATRNDWRVATKRQPTDAEWRDAEMAWRLCGHVKSNAVVLVANGQGVGIGAGQQSRVDAGEIAAKKAAGRAKGGACGTDAFYPF
;
A
#
# COMPACT_ATOMS: atom_id res chain seq x y z
N MET A 1 -32.39 -23.69 10.73
CA MET A 1 -31.65 -22.67 9.96
C MET A 1 -30.78 -23.35 8.92
N ARG A 2 -30.50 -22.68 7.81
CA ARG A 2 -29.77 -23.25 6.67
C ARG A 2 -28.62 -22.33 6.25
N ALA A 3 -27.44 -22.91 6.04
CA ALA A 3 -26.28 -22.21 5.53
C ALA A 3 -25.88 -22.72 4.14
N LEU A 4 -25.63 -21.81 3.19
CA LEU A 4 -25.09 -22.12 1.86
C LEU A 4 -23.59 -21.82 1.82
N LEU A 5 -22.78 -22.85 1.59
CA LEU A 5 -21.32 -22.78 1.59
C LEU A 5 -20.79 -22.99 0.17
N SER A 6 -20.10 -22.00 -0.38
CA SER A 6 -19.48 -22.08 -1.71
C SER A 6 -18.22 -21.23 -1.74
N VAL A 7 -17.10 -21.82 -1.33
CA VAL A 7 -15.81 -21.14 -1.14
C VAL A 7 -14.73 -21.70 -2.06
N TRP A 8 -13.93 -20.79 -2.62
CA TRP A 8 -12.66 -21.11 -3.26
C TRP A 8 -11.58 -21.42 -2.21
N ASP A 9 -11.29 -20.45 -1.33
CA ASP A 9 -10.38 -20.62 -0.20
C ASP A 9 -11.07 -21.42 0.91
N LYS A 10 -10.49 -22.59 1.20
CA LYS A 10 -11.02 -23.58 2.14
C LYS A 10 -10.43 -23.39 3.55
N THR A 11 -9.63 -22.35 3.78
CA THR A 11 -9.08 -22.01 5.08
C THR A 11 -10.20 -21.93 6.12
N GLY A 12 -10.09 -22.72 7.19
CA GLY A 12 -11.08 -22.74 8.29
C GLY A 12 -12.45 -23.35 7.96
N LEU A 13 -12.70 -23.82 6.72
CA LEU A 13 -14.01 -24.32 6.28
C LEU A 13 -14.53 -25.48 7.15
N GLU A 14 -13.67 -26.44 7.47
CA GLU A 14 -14.06 -27.62 8.26
C GLU A 14 -14.50 -27.24 9.67
N ALA A 15 -13.76 -26.33 10.32
CA ALA A 15 -14.08 -25.84 11.65
C ALA A 15 -15.40 -25.05 11.66
N LEU A 16 -15.62 -24.21 10.63
CA LEU A 16 -16.88 -23.50 10.43
C LEU A 16 -18.06 -24.46 10.28
N ALA A 17 -17.93 -25.42 9.35
CA ALA A 17 -18.99 -26.37 9.04
C ALA A 17 -19.36 -27.26 10.23
N LYS A 18 -18.36 -27.80 10.95
CA LYS A 18 -18.60 -28.54 12.20
C LYS A 18 -19.28 -27.68 13.26
N GLY A 19 -18.87 -26.41 13.39
CA GLY A 19 -19.50 -25.46 14.30
C GLY A 19 -20.98 -25.24 13.99
N LEU A 20 -21.33 -25.04 12.71
CA LEU A 20 -22.71 -24.86 12.26
C LEU A 20 -23.55 -26.12 12.47
N VAL A 21 -23.04 -27.30 12.09
CA VAL A 21 -23.73 -28.58 12.33
C VAL A 21 -23.97 -28.82 13.83
N GLY A 22 -22.99 -28.51 14.68
CA GLY A 22 -23.13 -28.60 16.13
C GLY A 22 -24.21 -27.67 16.72
N LEU A 23 -24.57 -26.61 16.00
CA LEU A 23 -25.69 -25.71 16.31
C LEU A 23 -27.02 -26.14 15.67
N GLY A 24 -27.06 -27.29 14.98
CA GLY A 24 -28.25 -27.80 14.31
C GLY A 24 -28.57 -27.12 12.97
N TRP A 25 -27.57 -26.50 12.32
CA TRP A 25 -27.75 -25.91 11.00
C TRP A 25 -27.64 -26.96 9.90
N GLU A 26 -28.55 -26.89 8.94
CA GLU A 26 -28.44 -27.65 7.69
C GLU A 26 -27.44 -26.95 6.76
N LEU A 27 -26.51 -27.72 6.21
CA LEU A 27 -25.53 -27.21 5.25
C LEU A 27 -25.97 -27.53 3.82
N VAL A 28 -25.94 -26.53 2.95
CA VAL A 28 -26.03 -26.70 1.50
C VAL A 28 -24.70 -26.30 0.89
N SER A 29 -24.18 -27.07 -0.07
CA SER A 29 -22.87 -26.81 -0.66
C SER A 29 -22.78 -27.22 -2.13
N SER A 30 -21.85 -26.66 -2.89
CA SER A 30 -21.65 -26.96 -4.32
C SER A 30 -20.20 -27.23 -4.68
N GLY A 31 -19.99 -28.02 -5.74
CA GLY A 31 -18.68 -28.28 -6.37
C GLY A 31 -17.57 -28.62 -5.38
N GLY A 32 -16.40 -27.98 -5.52
CA GLY A 32 -15.23 -28.26 -4.69
C GLY A 32 -15.42 -28.04 -3.18
N THR A 33 -16.36 -27.19 -2.77
CA THR A 33 -16.72 -27.04 -1.35
C THR A 33 -17.48 -28.28 -0.85
N SER A 34 -18.42 -28.80 -1.64
CA SER A 34 -19.16 -30.03 -1.32
C SER A 34 -18.21 -31.23 -1.21
N THR A 35 -17.26 -31.36 -2.15
CA THR A 35 -16.21 -32.40 -2.09
C THR A 35 -15.37 -32.31 -0.82
N ALA A 36 -14.97 -31.09 -0.42
CA ALA A 36 -14.17 -30.90 0.79
C ALA A 36 -14.95 -31.27 2.07
N LEU A 37 -16.23 -30.90 2.16
CA LEU A 37 -17.10 -31.27 3.28
C LEU A 37 -17.31 -32.79 3.36
N ALA A 38 -17.55 -33.45 2.22
CA ALA A 38 -17.69 -34.91 2.15
C ALA A 38 -16.41 -35.62 2.62
N ALA A 39 -15.24 -35.16 2.18
CA ALA A 39 -13.95 -35.71 2.59
C ALA A 39 -13.69 -35.58 4.10
N ALA A 40 -14.21 -34.51 4.72
CA ALA A 40 -14.16 -34.31 6.17
C ALA A 40 -15.25 -35.07 6.94
N GLY A 41 -16.08 -35.87 6.28
CA GLY A 41 -17.19 -36.61 6.89
C GLY A 41 -18.32 -35.71 7.40
N ILE A 42 -18.48 -34.51 6.82
CA ILE A 42 -19.50 -33.55 7.23
C ILE A 42 -20.72 -33.71 6.33
N GLU A 43 -21.85 -34.05 6.96
CA GLU A 43 -23.14 -34.15 6.29
C GLU A 43 -23.59 -32.80 5.74
N HIS A 44 -24.03 -32.79 4.49
CA HIS A 44 -24.54 -31.60 3.81
C HIS A 44 -25.41 -32.03 2.61
N VAL A 45 -26.25 -31.11 2.15
CA VAL A 45 -27.09 -31.27 0.97
C VAL A 45 -26.38 -30.65 -0.24
N PRO A 46 -26.15 -31.40 -1.33
CA PRO A 46 -25.64 -30.83 -2.58
C PRO A 46 -26.62 -29.83 -3.20
N VAL A 47 -26.12 -28.76 -3.81
CA VAL A 47 -26.96 -27.77 -4.51
C VAL A 47 -27.82 -28.41 -5.60
N GLU A 48 -27.33 -29.45 -6.26
CA GLU A 48 -28.05 -30.22 -7.29
C GLU A 48 -29.31 -30.89 -6.71
N ALA A 49 -29.24 -31.35 -5.45
CA ALA A 49 -30.39 -31.93 -4.75
C ALA A 49 -31.44 -30.86 -4.40
N VAL A 50 -31.00 -29.64 -4.07
CA VAL A 50 -31.89 -28.51 -3.81
C VAL A 50 -32.56 -28.03 -5.10
N THR A 51 -31.78 -27.87 -6.17
CA THR A 51 -32.28 -27.30 -7.43
C THR A 51 -33.08 -28.31 -8.25
N GLY A 52 -32.67 -29.59 -8.23
CA GLY A 52 -33.12 -30.61 -9.17
C GLY A 52 -32.48 -30.48 -10.56
N SER A 53 -31.48 -29.60 -10.71
CA SER A 53 -30.75 -29.39 -11.96
C SER A 53 -29.37 -30.05 -11.90
N PRO A 54 -28.94 -30.76 -12.96
CA PRO A 54 -27.59 -31.31 -13.01
C PRO A 54 -26.55 -30.21 -13.16
N GLU A 55 -25.29 -30.53 -12.85
CA GLU A 55 -24.17 -29.67 -13.19
C GLU A 55 -24.02 -29.55 -14.72
N MET A 56 -23.88 -28.32 -15.23
CA MET A 56 -23.77 -28.02 -16.66
C MET A 56 -22.68 -26.98 -16.93
N LEU A 57 -22.13 -27.01 -18.16
CA LEU A 57 -21.13 -26.04 -18.66
C LEU A 57 -19.89 -25.93 -17.75
N GLY A 58 -19.41 -27.05 -17.22
CA GLY A 58 -18.27 -27.07 -16.29
C GLY A 58 -18.55 -26.36 -14.95
N GLY A 59 -19.81 -26.36 -14.50
CA GLY A 59 -20.21 -25.78 -13.22
C GLY A 59 -20.51 -24.28 -13.25
N ARG A 60 -20.47 -23.62 -14.43
CA ARG A 60 -20.65 -22.17 -14.59
C ARG A 60 -22.02 -21.64 -14.12
N VAL A 61 -23.06 -22.48 -14.16
CA VAL A 61 -24.45 -22.06 -13.89
C VAL A 61 -25.09 -22.75 -12.68
N LYS A 62 -24.32 -23.51 -11.91
CA LYS A 62 -24.83 -24.42 -10.86
C LYS A 62 -25.65 -23.74 -9.76
N THR A 63 -25.30 -22.52 -9.36
CA THR A 63 -25.99 -21.76 -8.30
C THR A 63 -26.96 -20.70 -8.84
N LEU A 64 -26.98 -20.46 -10.15
CA LEU A 64 -27.82 -19.46 -10.81
C LEU A 64 -29.26 -20.00 -10.98
N HIS A 65 -29.91 -20.31 -9.86
CA HIS A 65 -31.19 -20.99 -9.84
C HIS A 65 -32.19 -20.31 -8.87
N PRO A 66 -33.48 -20.19 -9.24
CA PRO A 66 -34.49 -19.58 -8.36
C PRO A 66 -34.65 -20.25 -6.99
N LYS A 67 -34.47 -21.57 -6.89
CA LYS A 67 -34.49 -22.26 -5.59
C LYS A 67 -33.33 -21.89 -4.65
N ILE A 68 -32.22 -21.38 -5.20
CA ILE A 68 -31.12 -20.84 -4.39
C ILE A 68 -31.37 -19.36 -4.11
N HIS A 69 -31.55 -18.55 -5.17
CA HIS A 69 -31.69 -17.11 -5.02
C HIS A 69 -33.00 -16.69 -4.35
N GLY A 70 -34.09 -17.44 -4.50
CA GLY A 70 -35.35 -17.24 -3.77
C GLY A 70 -35.17 -17.47 -2.27
N GLY A 71 -34.44 -18.52 -1.88
CA GLY A 71 -34.11 -18.79 -0.48
C GLY A 71 -33.24 -17.71 0.15
N ILE A 72 -32.42 -17.04 -0.65
CA ILE A 72 -31.56 -15.91 -0.21
C ILE A 72 -32.32 -14.57 -0.21
N LEU A 73 -33.13 -14.28 -1.24
CA LEU A 73 -33.67 -12.94 -1.50
C LEU A 73 -35.08 -12.70 -0.96
N ALA A 74 -35.79 -13.74 -0.52
CA ALA A 74 -37.12 -13.56 0.03
C ALA A 74 -37.07 -12.66 1.27
N ASP A 75 -37.83 -11.57 1.23
CA ASP A 75 -38.07 -10.71 2.36
C ASP A 75 -39.15 -11.36 3.23
N ARG A 76 -38.73 -11.90 4.37
CA ARG A 76 -39.57 -12.78 5.18
C ARG A 76 -40.63 -12.02 5.99
N ASP A 77 -40.55 -10.69 6.00
CA ASP A 77 -41.57 -9.82 6.59
C ASP A 77 -42.74 -9.57 5.63
N LYS A 78 -42.64 -9.99 4.36
CA LYS A 78 -43.69 -9.85 3.35
C LYS A 78 -44.43 -11.17 3.13
N ALA A 79 -45.73 -11.16 3.42
CA ALA A 79 -46.60 -12.33 3.26
C ALA A 79 -46.53 -12.93 1.84
N ASP A 80 -46.53 -12.11 0.79
CA ASP A 80 -46.48 -12.59 -0.59
C ASP A 80 -45.16 -13.31 -0.92
N HIS A 81 -44.03 -12.85 -0.36
CA HIS A 81 -42.74 -13.53 -0.55
C HIS A 81 -42.70 -14.88 0.17
N VAL A 82 -43.31 -14.98 1.37
CA VAL A 82 -43.43 -16.24 2.10
C VAL A 82 -44.33 -17.22 1.34
N ALA A 83 -45.44 -16.74 0.79
CA ALA A 83 -46.33 -17.55 -0.04
C ALA A 83 -45.62 -18.07 -1.30
N ASP A 84 -44.80 -17.23 -1.96
CA ASP A 84 -43.98 -17.65 -3.11
C ASP A 84 -42.98 -18.75 -2.75
N LEU A 85 -42.33 -18.65 -1.58
CA LEU A 85 -41.41 -19.68 -1.10
C LEU A 85 -42.14 -21.02 -0.90
N GLU A 86 -43.29 -21.01 -0.25
CA GLU A 86 -44.11 -22.20 0.00
C GLU A 86 -44.60 -22.83 -1.31
N ALA A 87 -45.18 -22.01 -2.20
CA ALA A 87 -45.73 -22.46 -3.48
C ALA A 87 -44.68 -23.11 -4.39
N ASN A 88 -43.42 -22.67 -4.29
CA ASN A 88 -42.32 -23.16 -5.11
C ASN A 88 -41.38 -24.14 -4.37
N ALA A 89 -41.76 -24.57 -3.15
CA ALA A 89 -40.96 -25.45 -2.31
C ALA A 89 -39.51 -24.96 -2.13
N VAL A 90 -39.36 -23.66 -1.88
CA VAL A 90 -38.07 -23.00 -1.66
C VAL A 90 -37.87 -22.80 -0.17
N THR A 91 -36.85 -23.45 0.40
CA THR A 91 -36.49 -23.22 1.80
C THR A 91 -35.63 -21.95 1.94
N PRO A 92 -35.88 -21.10 2.95
CA PRO A 92 -35.01 -19.97 3.26
C PRO A 92 -33.56 -20.37 3.56
N ILE A 93 -32.62 -19.47 3.25
CA ILE A 93 -31.21 -19.55 3.61
C ILE A 93 -30.90 -18.41 4.58
N ASP A 94 -30.29 -18.71 5.72
CA ASP A 94 -30.01 -17.77 6.82
C ASP A 94 -28.57 -17.26 6.81
N LEU A 95 -27.65 -18.03 6.21
CA LEU A 95 -26.24 -17.70 6.11
C LEU A 95 -25.70 -18.11 4.75
N VAL A 96 -24.97 -17.20 4.09
CA VAL A 96 -24.20 -17.49 2.88
C VAL A 96 -22.73 -17.32 3.19
N VAL A 97 -21.92 -18.35 2.94
CA VAL A 97 -20.47 -18.32 3.10
C VAL A 97 -19.85 -18.50 1.72
N CYS A 98 -19.31 -17.44 1.16
CA CYS A 98 -18.81 -17.45 -0.21
C CYS A 98 -17.63 -16.48 -0.37
N ASN A 99 -16.46 -17.03 -0.68
CA ASN A 99 -15.31 -16.29 -1.17
C ASN A 99 -15.06 -16.65 -2.63
N LEU A 100 -14.60 -15.67 -3.40
CA LEU A 100 -14.57 -15.71 -4.87
C LEU A 100 -13.33 -16.41 -5.40
N TYR A 101 -13.35 -16.73 -6.69
CA TYR A 101 -12.17 -17.21 -7.39
C TYR A 101 -11.03 -16.18 -7.30
N PRO A 102 -9.76 -16.61 -7.28
CA PRO A 102 -8.62 -15.77 -6.95
C PRO A 102 -8.16 -14.95 -8.17
N PHE A 103 -9.08 -14.24 -8.82
CA PHE A 103 -8.82 -13.50 -10.07
C PHE A 103 -7.65 -12.52 -9.95
N ARG A 104 -7.40 -11.95 -8.75
CA ARG A 104 -6.28 -11.02 -8.56
C ARG A 104 -4.90 -11.68 -8.65
N SER A 105 -4.76 -12.91 -8.14
CA SER A 105 -3.50 -13.64 -8.22
C SER A 105 -3.38 -14.48 -9.48
N GLU A 106 -4.51 -14.87 -10.07
CA GLU A 106 -4.60 -15.70 -11.27
C GLU A 106 -5.62 -15.12 -12.26
N PRO A 107 -5.32 -13.97 -12.89
CA PRO A 107 -6.27 -13.31 -13.78
C PRO A 107 -6.47 -14.10 -15.07
N GLY A 108 -7.72 -14.25 -15.49
CA GLY A 108 -8.08 -14.92 -16.74
C GLY A 108 -9.58 -15.11 -16.90
N VAL A 109 -10.02 -15.33 -18.13
CA VAL A 109 -11.46 -15.45 -18.47
C VAL A 109 -12.16 -16.54 -17.65
N GLU A 110 -11.51 -17.69 -17.45
CA GLU A 110 -12.07 -18.80 -16.66
C GLU A 110 -12.15 -18.49 -15.15
N MET A 111 -11.42 -17.48 -14.69
CA MET A 111 -11.37 -17.07 -13.29
C MET A 111 -12.37 -15.95 -12.95
N ILE A 112 -13.14 -15.49 -13.94
CA ILE A 112 -14.27 -14.58 -13.75
C ILE A 112 -15.46 -15.38 -13.21
N ASP A 113 -15.69 -15.26 -11.91
CA ASP A 113 -16.79 -15.90 -11.21
C ASP A 113 -18.09 -15.13 -11.42
N ILE A 114 -19.15 -15.85 -11.81
CA ILE A 114 -20.50 -15.31 -11.99
C ILE A 114 -21.39 -15.70 -10.81
N GLY A 115 -21.31 -16.96 -10.37
CA GLY A 115 -22.17 -17.50 -9.33
C GLY A 115 -21.85 -16.90 -7.97
N GLY A 116 -20.57 -16.81 -7.62
CA GLY A 116 -20.09 -16.26 -6.35
C GLY A 116 -20.57 -14.82 -6.13
N PRO A 117 -20.24 -13.85 -7.01
CA PRO A 117 -20.67 -12.47 -6.84
C PRO A 117 -22.20 -12.32 -6.82
N THR A 118 -22.93 -13.13 -7.59
CA THR A 118 -24.40 -13.11 -7.59
C THR A 118 -24.96 -13.54 -6.23
N MET A 119 -24.46 -14.64 -5.65
CA MET A 119 -24.87 -15.10 -4.31
C MET A 119 -24.50 -14.10 -3.22
N VAL A 120 -23.26 -13.60 -3.24
CA VAL A 120 -22.74 -12.63 -2.26
C VAL A 120 -23.58 -11.35 -2.27
N ARG A 121 -23.86 -10.78 -3.45
CA ARG A 121 -24.70 -9.57 -3.58
C ARG A 121 -26.15 -9.83 -3.18
N ALA A 122 -26.69 -11.00 -3.49
CA ALA A 122 -28.05 -11.37 -3.10
C ALA A 122 -28.21 -11.43 -1.58
N ALA A 123 -27.27 -12.09 -0.88
CA ALA A 123 -27.28 -12.19 0.56
C ALA A 123 -27.05 -10.84 1.24
N ALA A 124 -26.08 -10.06 0.75
CA ALA A 124 -25.81 -8.70 1.25
C ALA A 124 -27.01 -7.75 1.07
N LYS A 125 -27.73 -7.84 -0.05
CA LYS A 125 -28.97 -7.09 -0.27
C LYS A 125 -30.01 -7.44 0.78
N ASN A 126 -30.18 -8.72 1.10
CA ASN A 126 -31.18 -9.23 2.04
C ASN A 126 -30.64 -9.39 3.48
N HIS A 127 -29.72 -8.52 3.90
CA HIS A 127 -29.08 -8.56 5.23
C HIS A 127 -30.06 -8.40 6.40
N ALA A 128 -31.30 -7.98 6.15
CA ALA A 128 -32.37 -8.03 7.14
C ALA A 128 -32.61 -9.46 7.64
N HIS A 129 -32.43 -10.46 6.78
CA HIS A 129 -32.75 -11.87 7.05
C HIS A 129 -31.55 -12.82 6.91
N VAL A 130 -30.51 -12.43 6.15
CA VAL A 130 -29.41 -13.33 5.76
C VAL A 130 -28.04 -12.76 6.17
N GLY A 131 -27.22 -13.56 6.85
CA GLY A 131 -25.80 -13.27 7.05
C GLY A 131 -24.98 -13.61 5.80
N VAL A 132 -23.93 -12.84 5.50
CA VAL A 132 -23.02 -13.13 4.37
C VAL A 132 -21.56 -13.03 4.80
N VAL A 133 -20.80 -14.10 4.63
CA VAL A 133 -19.38 -14.15 5.03
C VAL A 133 -18.52 -14.40 3.81
N VAL A 134 -17.60 -13.47 3.54
CA VAL A 134 -16.72 -13.50 2.36
C VAL A 134 -15.24 -13.69 2.71
N ASP A 135 -14.90 -13.66 4.00
CA ASP A 135 -13.53 -13.76 4.51
C ASP A 135 -13.45 -14.84 5.61
N PRO A 136 -12.56 -15.84 5.50
CA PRO A 136 -12.31 -16.82 6.55
C PRO A 136 -11.99 -16.23 7.92
N ALA A 137 -11.41 -15.03 7.99
CA ALA A 137 -11.10 -14.35 9.25
C ALA A 137 -12.36 -14.04 10.09
N ASP A 138 -13.54 -13.92 9.46
CA ASP A 138 -14.80 -13.67 10.15
C ASP A 138 -15.45 -14.95 10.74
N TYR A 139 -14.97 -16.16 10.38
CA TYR A 139 -15.64 -17.41 10.77
C TYR A 139 -15.74 -17.61 12.28
N GLY A 140 -14.69 -17.27 13.03
CA GLY A 140 -14.66 -17.40 14.48
C GLY A 140 -15.70 -16.51 15.16
N ALA A 141 -15.68 -15.21 14.85
CA ALA A 141 -16.62 -14.24 15.43
C ALA A 141 -18.08 -14.56 15.09
N VAL A 142 -18.35 -15.01 13.86
CA VAL A 142 -19.69 -15.45 13.44
C VAL A 142 -20.16 -16.65 14.24
N LEU A 143 -19.33 -17.69 14.38
CA LEU A 143 -19.68 -18.87 15.17
C LEU A 143 -19.89 -18.53 16.64
N ASP A 144 -19.08 -17.65 17.22
CA ASP A 144 -19.18 -17.28 18.63
C ASP A 144 -20.48 -16.50 18.90
N GLU A 145 -20.88 -15.60 18.00
CA GLU A 145 -22.18 -14.92 18.09
C GLU A 145 -23.34 -15.92 17.95
N LEU A 146 -23.29 -16.82 16.96
CA LEU A 146 -24.32 -17.84 16.77
C LEU A 146 -24.45 -18.79 17.97
N ARG A 147 -23.34 -19.16 18.62
CA ARG A 147 -23.36 -19.99 19.84
C ARG A 147 -23.99 -19.26 21.03
N ARG A 148 -23.70 -17.97 21.15
CA ARG A 148 -24.16 -17.15 22.28
C ARG A 148 -25.64 -16.80 22.15
N ASP A 149 -26.05 -16.36 20.96
CA ASP A 149 -27.33 -15.69 20.74
C ASP A 149 -28.31 -16.53 19.89
N GLY A 150 -27.84 -17.61 19.26
CA GLY A 150 -28.63 -18.45 18.35
C GLY A 150 -28.81 -17.87 16.95
N GLU A 151 -28.63 -16.57 16.79
CA GLU A 151 -28.74 -15.84 15.52
C GLU A 151 -27.68 -14.73 15.44
N LEU A 152 -27.44 -14.22 14.22
CA LEU A 152 -26.62 -13.03 14.04
C LEU A 152 -27.45 -11.78 14.33
N SER A 153 -26.90 -10.81 15.05
CA SER A 153 -27.55 -9.52 15.23
C SER A 153 -27.67 -8.73 13.92
N ALA A 154 -28.63 -7.79 13.86
CA ALA A 154 -28.77 -6.87 12.73
C ALA A 154 -27.48 -6.06 12.47
N ALA A 155 -26.78 -5.66 13.53
CA ALA A 155 -25.52 -4.94 13.44
C ALA A 155 -24.43 -5.80 12.77
N THR A 156 -24.33 -7.08 13.14
CA THR A 156 -23.40 -8.01 12.49
C THR A 156 -23.78 -8.23 11.02
N ARG A 157 -25.06 -8.46 10.70
CA ARG A 157 -25.49 -8.65 9.31
C ARG A 157 -25.22 -7.43 8.43
N ILE A 158 -25.41 -6.20 8.93
CA ILE A 158 -25.05 -4.97 8.21
C ILE A 158 -23.53 -4.87 7.98
N ARG A 159 -22.72 -5.16 9.00
CA ARG A 159 -21.25 -5.15 8.89
C ARG A 159 -20.78 -6.13 7.81
N LEU A 160 -21.32 -7.35 7.84
CA LEU A 160 -21.04 -8.42 6.90
C LEU A 160 -21.50 -8.07 5.47
N ALA A 161 -22.69 -7.49 5.30
CA ALA A 161 -23.18 -7.03 4.01
C ALA A 161 -22.31 -5.91 3.40
N ARG A 162 -21.83 -4.98 4.22
CA ARG A 162 -20.89 -3.94 3.79
C ARG A 162 -19.54 -4.54 3.37
N ALA A 163 -19.05 -5.56 4.08
CA ALA A 163 -17.84 -6.29 3.69
C ALA A 163 -18.04 -7.03 2.35
N ALA A 164 -19.18 -7.69 2.17
CA ALA A 164 -19.55 -8.38 0.94
C ALA A 164 -19.59 -7.47 -0.30
N PHE A 165 -20.23 -6.30 -0.22
CA PHE A 165 -20.25 -5.34 -1.34
C PHE A 165 -18.85 -4.76 -1.62
N ALA A 166 -18.05 -4.50 -0.59
CA ALA A 166 -16.66 -4.07 -0.78
C ALA A 166 -15.82 -5.15 -1.47
N HIS A 167 -16.00 -6.41 -1.10
CA HIS A 167 -15.33 -7.55 -1.73
C HIS A 167 -15.67 -7.66 -3.22
N THR A 168 -16.94 -7.57 -3.60
CA THR A 168 -17.35 -7.62 -5.02
C THR A 168 -16.92 -6.38 -5.80
N ALA A 169 -16.98 -5.18 -5.21
CA ALA A 169 -16.52 -3.96 -5.89
C ALA A 169 -15.02 -4.03 -6.22
N ALA A 170 -14.22 -4.55 -5.30
CA ALA A 170 -12.81 -4.74 -5.50
C ALA A 170 -12.49 -5.92 -6.44
N TYR A 171 -13.38 -6.90 -6.56
CA TYR A 171 -13.27 -8.00 -7.53
C TYR A 171 -13.50 -7.50 -8.96
N ASP A 172 -14.59 -6.76 -9.19
CA ASP A 172 -14.90 -6.17 -10.49
C ASP A 172 -13.83 -5.15 -10.93
N ALA A 173 -13.31 -4.34 -9.99
CA ALA A 173 -12.21 -3.42 -10.28
C ALA A 173 -10.95 -4.15 -10.79
N ALA A 174 -10.65 -5.35 -10.26
CA ALA A 174 -9.53 -6.15 -10.73
C ALA A 174 -9.77 -6.72 -12.14
N ILE A 175 -11.02 -7.13 -12.45
CA ILE A 175 -11.39 -7.57 -13.80
C ILE A 175 -11.23 -6.44 -14.81
N VAL A 176 -11.71 -5.23 -14.49
CA VAL A 176 -11.54 -4.06 -15.37
C VAL A 176 -10.06 -3.76 -15.56
N GLY A 177 -9.26 -3.71 -14.48
CA GLY A 177 -7.82 -3.46 -14.59
C GLY A 177 -7.06 -4.51 -15.42
N TRP A 178 -7.51 -5.77 -15.41
CA TRP A 178 -6.97 -6.80 -16.30
C TRP A 178 -7.37 -6.59 -17.77
N LEU A 179 -8.62 -6.19 -18.03
CA LEU A 179 -9.12 -5.89 -19.38
C LEU A 179 -8.46 -4.64 -19.98
N ASP A 180 -8.05 -3.67 -19.15
CA ASP A 180 -7.30 -2.48 -19.57
C ASP A 180 -5.88 -2.83 -20.07
N GLY A 181 -5.35 -4.00 -19.71
CA GLY A 181 -4.00 -4.44 -20.08
C GLY A 181 -2.91 -3.48 -19.60
N ASP A 182 -2.01 -3.11 -20.52
CA ASP A 182 -0.88 -2.23 -20.22
C ASP A 182 -1.23 -0.74 -20.25
N ASP A 183 -2.48 -0.37 -20.55
CA ASP A 183 -2.88 1.04 -20.58
C ASP A 183 -2.78 1.66 -19.19
N VAL A 184 -1.83 2.59 -19.02
CA VAL A 184 -1.58 3.29 -17.77
C VAL A 184 -2.71 4.28 -17.48
N LEU A 185 -3.34 4.87 -18.49
CA LEU A 185 -4.37 5.90 -18.35
C LEU A 185 -5.65 5.54 -19.13
N PRO A 186 -6.32 4.43 -18.76
CA PRO A 186 -7.52 3.95 -19.45
C PRO A 186 -8.71 4.89 -19.24
N PRO A 187 -9.80 4.73 -20.01
CA PRO A 187 -11.00 5.57 -19.91
C PRO A 187 -11.66 5.62 -18.52
N THR A 188 -11.45 4.59 -17.70
CA THR A 188 -11.95 4.51 -16.31
C THR A 188 -10.88 3.96 -15.38
N ILE A 189 -10.68 4.60 -14.22
CA ILE A 189 -9.75 4.14 -13.18
C ILE A 189 -10.55 3.75 -11.94
N HIS A 190 -10.40 2.50 -11.50
CA HIS A 190 -11.08 1.94 -10.33
C HIS A 190 -10.07 1.68 -9.21
N ILE A 191 -10.16 2.46 -8.13
CA ILE A 191 -9.26 2.32 -6.98
C ILE A 191 -10.04 1.68 -5.82
N ALA A 192 -9.81 0.39 -5.59
CA ALA A 192 -10.35 -0.32 -4.43
C ALA A 192 -9.30 -0.32 -3.32
N LEU A 193 -9.57 0.43 -2.24
CA LEU A 193 -8.65 0.59 -1.13
C LEU A 193 -9.17 -0.08 0.15
N GLU A 194 -8.26 -0.73 0.88
CA GLU A 194 -8.49 -1.20 2.24
C GLU A 194 -7.66 -0.40 3.25
N ARG A 195 -8.21 -0.22 4.46
CA ARG A 195 -7.53 0.53 5.51
C ARG A 195 -6.44 -0.36 6.14
N ALA A 196 -5.19 0.01 5.95
CA ALA A 196 -4.03 -0.71 6.48
C ALA A 196 -3.65 -0.25 7.90
N GLN A 197 -3.84 1.03 8.22
CA GLN A 197 -3.47 1.59 9.52
C GLN A 197 -4.33 2.81 9.85
N GLU A 198 -4.92 2.86 11.04
CA GLU A 198 -5.51 4.10 11.57
C GLU A 198 -4.41 4.97 12.18
N LEU A 199 -4.43 6.27 11.87
CA LEU A 199 -3.43 7.22 12.36
C LEU A 199 -4.04 8.10 13.43
N ARG A 200 -3.18 8.67 14.29
CA ARG A 200 -3.62 9.51 15.42
C ARG A 200 -4.45 10.72 14.97
N TYR A 201 -4.08 11.32 13.84
CA TYR A 201 -4.77 12.42 13.14
C TYR A 201 -4.23 12.49 11.70
N GLY A 202 -4.82 13.37 10.87
CA GLY A 202 -4.39 13.68 9.50
C GLY A 202 -3.14 14.58 9.48
N GLU A 203 -3.02 15.48 8.51
CA GLU A 203 -1.93 16.47 8.51
C GLU A 203 -1.95 17.35 9.77
N ASN A 204 -3.16 17.72 10.24
CA ASN A 204 -3.38 18.55 11.41
C ASN A 204 -4.21 17.81 12.48
N PRO A 205 -4.06 18.15 13.79
CA PRO A 205 -4.70 17.41 14.89
C PRO A 205 -6.23 17.29 14.85
N HIS A 206 -6.92 18.23 14.19
CA HIS A 206 -8.38 18.22 14.07
C HIS A 206 -8.89 17.33 12.92
N GLN A 207 -7.99 16.80 12.09
CA GLN A 207 -8.31 15.94 10.97
C GLN A 207 -8.12 14.48 11.37
N ARG A 208 -8.97 13.57 10.89
CA ARG A 208 -8.75 12.12 11.03
C ARG A 208 -7.85 11.63 9.90
N GLY A 209 -6.97 10.67 10.18
CA GLY A 209 -6.02 10.13 9.21
C GLY A 209 -5.98 8.60 9.25
N ALA A 210 -5.73 7.99 8.11
CA ALA A 210 -5.48 6.56 7.99
C ALA A 210 -4.61 6.28 6.75
N ARG A 211 -3.75 5.26 6.82
CA ARG A 211 -3.07 4.69 5.66
C ARG A 211 -3.98 3.67 5.01
N TYR A 212 -4.14 3.79 3.70
CA TYR A 212 -4.85 2.86 2.85
C TYR A 212 -3.86 2.19 1.88
N ARG A 213 -4.20 0.99 1.42
CA ARG A 213 -3.51 0.28 0.34
C ARG A 213 -4.53 -0.31 -0.61
N GLU A 214 -4.11 -0.66 -1.83
CA GLU A 214 -5.00 -1.37 -2.75
C GLU A 214 -5.41 -2.72 -2.16
N THR A 215 -6.68 -3.07 -2.30
CA THR A 215 -7.21 -4.30 -1.69
C THR A 215 -6.48 -5.51 -2.26
N GLY A 216 -6.04 -6.41 -1.39
CA GLY A 216 -5.37 -7.65 -1.80
C GLY A 216 -3.95 -7.47 -2.36
N THR A 217 -3.35 -6.29 -2.22
CA THR A 217 -1.93 -6.05 -2.51
C THR A 217 -1.16 -5.70 -1.24
N THR A 218 0.16 -5.82 -1.30
CA THR A 218 1.07 -5.30 -0.28
C THR A 218 1.95 -4.22 -0.89
N SER A 219 2.27 -3.23 -0.07
CA SER A 219 3.22 -2.17 -0.37
C SER A 219 4.49 -2.36 0.46
N TRP A 220 5.56 -1.66 0.11
CA TRP A 220 6.80 -1.67 0.91
C TRP A 220 6.54 -1.20 2.36
N TRP A 221 5.55 -0.33 2.57
CA TRP A 221 5.07 0.07 3.90
C TRP A 221 4.54 -1.08 4.77
N ASP A 222 4.02 -2.14 4.16
CA ASP A 222 3.52 -3.31 4.89
C ASP A 222 4.67 -4.21 5.39
N GLY A 223 5.87 -4.04 4.84
CA GLY A 223 7.10 -4.67 5.33
C GLY A 223 7.88 -3.82 6.35
N VAL A 224 7.38 -2.63 6.71
CA VAL A 224 8.06 -1.74 7.66
C VAL A 224 7.89 -2.24 9.09
N VAL A 225 9.00 -2.39 9.80
CA VAL A 225 9.03 -2.73 11.22
C VAL A 225 9.40 -1.49 12.02
N GLN A 226 8.54 -1.11 12.96
CA GLN A 226 8.84 -0.05 13.93
C GLN A 226 9.42 -0.66 15.21
N HIS A 227 10.70 -0.41 15.47
CA HIS A 227 11.44 -0.98 16.61
C HIS A 227 11.31 -0.17 17.90
N GLY A 228 10.93 1.11 17.80
CA GLY A 228 10.83 2.00 18.95
C GLY A 228 10.18 3.35 18.63
N GLY A 229 10.05 4.18 19.65
CA GLY A 229 9.44 5.52 19.54
C GLY A 229 7.93 5.52 19.69
N MET A 230 7.32 6.69 19.48
CA MET A 230 5.86 6.84 19.51
C MET A 230 5.23 6.34 18.21
N ALA A 231 3.90 6.18 18.16
CA ALA A 231 3.21 5.86 16.91
C ALA A 231 3.50 6.88 15.78
N LEU A 232 3.56 6.38 14.54
CA LEU A 232 3.73 7.22 13.35
C LEU A 232 2.52 8.15 13.14
N SER A 233 2.79 9.41 12.84
CA SER A 233 1.78 10.37 12.38
C SER A 233 1.63 10.36 10.85
N TYR A 234 0.60 11.03 10.34
CA TYR A 234 0.40 11.24 8.91
C TYR A 234 1.64 11.85 8.23
N LEU A 235 2.17 12.94 8.79
CA LEU A 235 3.35 13.61 8.24
C LEU A 235 4.62 12.76 8.40
N ASN A 236 4.70 11.89 9.42
CA ASN A 236 5.84 10.96 9.51
C ASN A 236 5.87 9.98 8.33
N LEU A 237 4.71 9.46 7.90
CA LEU A 237 4.64 8.61 6.72
C LEU A 237 4.99 9.40 5.45
N TYR A 238 4.42 10.59 5.29
CA TYR A 238 4.64 11.43 4.10
C TYR A 238 6.11 11.85 3.93
N ASP A 239 6.74 12.31 5.00
CA ASP A 239 8.14 12.75 4.96
C ASP A 239 9.10 11.55 4.88
N ALA A 240 8.74 10.39 5.45
CA ALA A 240 9.57 9.19 5.39
C ALA A 240 9.54 8.55 4.01
N GLU A 241 8.40 8.56 3.30
CA GLU A 241 8.33 8.20 1.88
C GLU A 241 9.32 9.07 1.08
N ALA A 242 9.25 10.40 1.22
CA ALA A 242 10.12 11.33 0.51
C ALA A 242 11.62 11.10 0.83
N ALA A 243 11.94 10.84 2.10
CA ALA A 243 13.32 10.59 2.53
C ALA A 243 13.84 9.25 2.00
N TRP A 244 13.00 8.22 2.05
CA TRP A 244 13.33 6.87 1.62
C TRP A 244 13.59 6.80 0.12
N GLN A 245 12.70 7.40 -0.69
CA GLN A 245 12.87 7.50 -2.14
C GLN A 245 14.17 8.24 -2.50
N LEU A 246 14.38 9.44 -1.94
CA LEU A 246 15.58 10.24 -2.22
C LEU A 246 16.88 9.51 -1.84
N ALA A 247 16.94 8.87 -0.67
CA ALA A 247 18.13 8.10 -0.28
C ALA A 247 18.45 6.95 -1.26
N HIS A 248 17.43 6.36 -1.89
CA HIS A 248 17.60 5.29 -2.87
C HIS A 248 17.98 5.80 -4.26
N ASP A 249 17.46 6.95 -4.67
CA ASP A 249 17.69 7.57 -5.99
C ASP A 249 19.07 8.24 -6.10
N LEU A 250 19.67 8.67 -4.98
CA LEU A 250 21.00 9.30 -4.98
C LEU A 250 22.16 8.36 -5.39
N ARG A 251 21.94 7.05 -5.48
CA ARG A 251 22.96 6.07 -5.89
C ARG A 251 23.26 6.16 -7.39
N PRO A 252 24.47 6.47 -7.87
CA PRO A 252 24.79 6.55 -9.29
C PRO A 252 24.25 5.34 -10.07
N ALA A 253 23.30 5.60 -10.97
CA ALA A 253 22.56 4.56 -11.62
C ALA A 253 23.41 3.93 -12.73
N GLY A 254 23.69 2.63 -12.57
CA GLY A 254 23.30 1.72 -13.64
C GLY A 254 21.77 1.66 -13.66
N LEU A 255 21.14 2.59 -14.39
CA LEU A 255 19.72 2.69 -14.72
C LEU A 255 18.73 2.93 -13.55
N GLY A 256 18.15 4.14 -13.52
CA GLY A 256 17.12 4.57 -12.59
C GLY A 256 15.71 4.29 -13.14
N GLY A 257 14.81 3.94 -12.23
CA GLY A 257 13.41 3.63 -12.48
C GLY A 257 12.88 2.77 -11.32
N SER A 258 11.62 2.97 -10.95
CA SER A 258 10.93 2.21 -9.90
C SER A 258 10.81 0.70 -10.21
N ALA A 259 11.21 0.28 -11.41
CA ALA A 259 11.56 -1.09 -11.76
C ALA A 259 13.09 -1.24 -11.76
N ARG A 260 13.64 -1.93 -10.76
CA ARG A 260 15.02 -2.41 -10.77
C ARG A 260 15.07 -3.73 -11.54
N PRO A 261 15.58 -3.82 -12.78
CA PRO A 261 15.89 -5.13 -13.34
C PRO A 261 17.02 -5.72 -12.50
N ALA A 262 16.92 -7.00 -12.16
CA ALA A 262 17.99 -7.72 -11.48
C ALA A 262 19.22 -7.76 -12.39
N GLY A 263 20.22 -6.94 -12.07
CA GLY A 263 21.54 -6.93 -12.69
C GLY A 263 21.70 -5.85 -13.73
N LEU A 264 22.37 -4.75 -13.35
CA LEU A 264 23.21 -3.88 -14.20
C LEU A 264 23.93 -2.82 -13.33
N GLY A 265 25.23 -3.02 -13.08
CA GLY A 265 26.28 -2.02 -13.34
C GLY A 265 26.61 -0.84 -12.41
N GLY A 266 25.88 -0.53 -11.33
CA GLY A 266 26.32 0.44 -10.30
C GLY A 266 27.01 -0.25 -9.12
N SER A 267 28.06 0.32 -8.51
CA SER A 267 28.64 -0.34 -7.32
C SER A 267 27.68 -0.21 -6.13
N ASP A 268 27.26 -1.34 -5.57
CA ASP A 268 26.49 -1.45 -4.31
C ASP A 268 27.24 -0.87 -3.07
N SER A 269 28.32 -0.11 -3.29
CA SER A 269 29.25 0.35 -2.25
C SER A 269 28.97 1.75 -1.73
N GLU A 270 28.27 2.62 -2.44
CA GLU A 270 28.11 4.02 -2.01
C GLU A 270 26.98 4.20 -0.99
N ALA A 271 27.31 4.89 0.11
CA ALA A 271 26.39 5.21 1.18
C ALA A 271 25.73 6.56 0.90
N ALA A 272 24.40 6.60 1.00
CA ALA A 272 23.61 7.81 0.83
C ALA A 272 22.71 8.04 2.03
N VAL A 273 22.63 9.29 2.46
CA VAL A 273 21.75 9.75 3.53
C VAL A 273 20.94 10.94 3.05
N ALA A 274 19.64 10.91 3.32
CA ALA A 274 18.73 12.02 3.09
C ALA A 274 18.06 12.43 4.40
N ILE A 275 17.98 13.74 4.64
CA ILE A 275 17.27 14.35 5.75
C ILE A 275 16.16 15.23 5.18
N ILE A 276 14.92 14.84 5.44
CA ILE A 276 13.71 15.53 4.97
C ILE A 276 13.05 16.27 6.14
N LYS A 277 12.45 17.43 5.82
CA LYS A 277 11.49 18.10 6.69
C LYS A 277 10.40 18.74 5.84
N HIS A 278 9.13 18.41 6.10
CA HIS A 278 7.98 18.91 5.34
C HIS A 278 8.13 18.64 3.83
N ALA A 279 8.40 17.39 3.49
CA ALA A 279 8.59 16.85 2.14
C ALA A 279 9.65 17.56 1.28
N ASN A 280 10.58 18.28 1.90
CA ASN A 280 11.72 18.90 1.25
C ASN A 280 13.02 18.46 1.92
N PRO A 281 14.08 18.19 1.15
CA PRO A 281 15.38 17.88 1.72
C PRO A 281 15.98 19.11 2.37
N CYS A 282 16.45 18.94 3.61
CA CYS A 282 17.29 19.91 4.29
C CYS A 282 18.76 19.47 4.36
N GLY A 283 19.05 18.18 4.11
CA GLY A 283 20.40 17.67 4.10
C GLY A 283 20.54 16.37 3.33
N VAL A 284 21.57 16.27 2.49
CA VAL A 284 21.79 15.10 1.64
C VAL A 284 23.28 14.89 1.42
N ALA A 285 23.74 13.64 1.45
CA ALA A 285 25.09 13.31 1.04
C ALA A 285 25.23 11.89 0.48
N VAL A 286 26.22 11.73 -0.39
CA VAL A 286 26.76 10.45 -0.86
C VAL A 286 28.22 10.38 -0.47
N ALA A 287 28.64 9.28 0.16
CA ALA A 287 30.01 9.08 0.60
C ALA A 287 30.42 7.60 0.55
N ALA A 288 31.70 7.34 0.83
CA ALA A 288 32.26 5.99 0.87
C ALA A 288 31.68 5.13 2.01
N ASP A 289 31.26 5.75 3.10
CA ASP A 289 30.70 5.07 4.28
C ASP A 289 29.51 5.82 4.86
N ILE A 290 28.65 5.09 5.57
CA ILE A 290 27.36 5.59 6.05
C ILE A 290 27.48 6.63 7.18
N ALA A 291 28.56 6.59 7.96
CA ALA A 291 28.81 7.58 9.01
C ALA A 291 29.26 8.93 8.42
N THR A 292 30.15 8.90 7.43
CA THR A 292 30.55 10.09 6.67
C THR A 292 29.37 10.69 5.93
N ALA A 293 28.54 9.87 5.26
CA ALA A 293 27.34 10.33 4.58
C ALA A 293 26.37 11.02 5.56
N TYR A 294 26.14 10.44 6.74
CA TYR A 294 25.28 11.07 7.75
C TYR A 294 25.80 12.42 8.22
N ARG A 295 27.09 12.49 8.58
CA ARG A 295 27.72 13.73 9.04
C ARG A 295 27.58 14.84 8.00
N LEU A 296 27.92 14.54 6.74
CA LEU A 296 27.80 15.50 5.64
C LEU A 296 26.35 15.92 5.38
N ALA A 297 25.40 14.98 5.41
CA ALA A 297 23.99 15.31 5.25
C ALA A 297 23.50 16.24 6.38
N TYR A 298 23.88 15.96 7.62
CA TYR A 298 23.53 16.79 8.78
C TYR A 298 24.12 18.21 8.71
N GLU A 299 25.39 18.33 8.33
CA GLU A 299 26.12 19.60 8.16
C GLU A 299 25.60 20.49 7.01
N CYS A 300 24.69 19.98 6.16
CA CYS A 300 24.04 20.80 5.12
C CYS A 300 23.26 21.96 5.75
N ASP A 301 22.36 21.64 6.68
CA ASP A 301 21.49 22.59 7.40
C ASP A 301 21.07 21.99 8.76
N GLU A 302 21.98 22.03 9.73
CA GLU A 302 21.79 21.45 11.07
C GLU A 302 20.53 21.98 11.78
N LYS A 303 20.23 23.26 11.57
CA LYS A 303 19.06 23.92 12.16
C LYS A 303 17.77 23.32 11.62
N SER A 304 17.70 23.07 10.31
CA SER A 304 16.52 22.46 9.70
C SER A 304 16.43 20.96 9.98
N ALA A 305 17.56 20.27 10.18
CA ALA A 305 17.59 18.84 10.50
C ALA A 305 16.89 18.49 11.84
N PHE A 306 16.76 19.44 12.77
CA PHE A 306 15.99 19.26 14.00
C PHE A 306 14.51 18.95 13.71
N GLY A 307 14.01 17.83 14.22
CA GLY A 307 12.67 17.29 13.98
C GLY A 307 12.49 16.71 12.57
N GLY A 308 13.59 16.48 11.83
CA GLY A 308 13.55 15.91 10.49
C GLY A 308 13.44 14.39 10.49
N ILE A 309 13.31 13.83 9.29
CA ILE A 309 13.34 12.39 9.02
C ILE A 309 14.65 12.05 8.33
N VAL A 310 15.40 11.13 8.93
CA VAL A 310 16.69 10.68 8.43
C VAL A 310 16.54 9.32 7.78
N ALA A 311 16.84 9.23 6.50
CA ALA A 311 16.83 7.99 5.72
C ALA A 311 18.26 7.57 5.34
N PHE A 312 18.56 6.30 5.58
CA PHE A 312 19.83 5.67 5.26
C PHE A 312 19.59 4.60 4.18
N ASN A 313 20.33 4.61 3.08
CA ASN A 313 20.21 3.56 2.06
C ASN A 313 20.97 2.25 2.41
N ARG A 314 21.71 2.25 3.53
CA ARG A 314 22.48 1.11 4.05
C ARG A 314 22.23 0.94 5.55
N PRO A 315 22.52 -0.24 6.13
CA PRO A 315 22.30 -0.49 7.55
C PRO A 315 22.98 0.54 8.46
N VAL A 316 22.30 0.91 9.54
CA VAL A 316 22.83 1.83 10.56
C VAL A 316 23.81 1.08 11.45
N THR A 317 25.00 1.65 11.62
CA THR A 317 26.08 1.07 12.42
C THR A 317 26.14 1.68 13.83
N SER A 318 26.94 1.06 14.70
CA SER A 318 27.27 1.63 16.01
C SER A 318 27.87 3.04 15.92
N VAL A 319 28.74 3.30 14.94
CA VAL A 319 29.33 4.64 14.71
C VAL A 319 28.26 5.66 14.37
N VAL A 320 27.31 5.31 13.49
CA VAL A 320 26.18 6.20 13.17
C VAL A 320 25.30 6.46 14.38
N THR A 321 25.14 5.47 15.27
CA THR A 321 24.34 5.63 16.50
C THR A 321 24.88 6.73 17.41
N ASP A 322 26.19 6.79 17.59
CA ASP A 322 26.82 7.85 18.38
C ASP A 322 26.62 9.22 17.71
N LEU A 323 26.77 9.31 16.38
CA LEU A 323 26.49 10.54 15.64
C LEU A 323 25.02 10.99 15.78
N ILE A 324 24.05 10.07 15.67
CA ILE A 324 22.62 10.38 15.88
C ILE A 324 22.35 10.87 17.32
N ALA A 325 23.09 10.33 18.29
CA ALA A 325 22.96 10.76 19.68
C ALA A 325 23.50 12.17 19.92
N GLU A 326 24.54 12.58 19.20
CA GLU A 326 25.17 13.90 19.28
C GLU A 326 24.44 14.97 18.45
N ALA A 327 23.77 14.56 17.37
CA ALA A 327 23.08 15.46 16.45
C ALA A 327 21.79 16.08 17.03
N ALA A 328 21.16 16.97 16.25
CA ALA A 328 19.80 17.42 16.51
C ALA A 328 18.82 16.23 16.56
N GLN A 329 17.77 16.36 17.37
CA GLN A 329 16.77 15.30 17.50
C GLN A 329 16.06 15.06 16.16
N ALA A 330 16.12 13.83 15.64
CA ALA A 330 15.28 13.38 14.52
C ALA A 330 13.93 12.85 15.03
N ASP A 331 12.87 13.05 14.25
CA ASP A 331 11.55 12.50 14.53
C ASP A 331 11.45 11.03 14.10
N VAL A 332 12.04 10.71 12.95
CA VAL A 332 12.09 9.36 12.37
C VAL A 332 13.51 9.06 11.86
N VAL A 333 13.98 7.85 12.11
CA VAL A 333 15.15 7.25 11.47
C VAL A 333 14.69 6.00 10.73
N ILE A 334 14.97 5.93 9.42
CA ILE A 334 14.59 4.81 8.56
C ILE A 334 15.82 4.24 7.84
N ALA A 335 15.97 2.92 7.84
CA ALA A 335 17.11 2.22 7.26
C ALA A 335 16.70 0.81 6.78
N PRO A 336 17.49 0.15 5.91
CA PRO A 336 17.21 -1.22 5.50
C PRO A 336 17.56 -2.26 6.56
N GLY A 337 18.18 -1.83 7.67
CA GLY A 337 18.58 -2.68 8.78
C GLY A 337 19.45 -1.93 9.79
N TYR A 338 19.76 -2.60 10.89
CA TYR A 338 20.55 -2.06 11.99
C TYR A 338 21.55 -3.11 12.48
N GLU A 339 22.79 -2.71 12.77
CA GLU A 339 23.75 -3.60 13.42
C GLU A 339 23.26 -4.01 14.83
N PRO A 340 23.66 -5.19 15.36
CA PRO A 340 23.27 -5.63 16.69
C PRO A 340 23.55 -4.58 17.77
N GLY A 341 22.56 -4.31 18.64
CA GLY A 341 22.69 -3.35 19.75
C GLY A 341 22.43 -1.87 19.38
N THR A 342 22.36 -1.55 18.08
CA THR A 342 22.18 -0.19 17.55
C THR A 342 20.79 0.35 17.89
N ILE A 343 19.75 -0.46 17.72
CA ILE A 343 18.36 -0.10 18.02
C ILE A 343 18.19 0.24 19.50
N GLU A 344 18.72 -0.60 20.39
CA GLU A 344 18.64 -0.42 21.84
C GLU A 344 19.40 0.83 22.28
N ALA A 345 20.58 1.07 21.69
CA ALA A 345 21.39 2.25 21.96
C ALA A 345 20.68 3.55 21.53
N ILE A 346 20.09 3.59 20.33
CA ILE A 346 19.32 4.74 19.86
C ILE A 346 18.09 4.95 20.75
N THR A 347 17.30 3.90 21.01
CA THR A 347 16.04 4.00 21.76
C THR A 347 16.25 4.48 23.21
N LYS A 348 17.35 4.08 23.85
CA LYS A 348 17.72 4.57 25.19
C LYS A 348 17.97 6.08 25.23
N ARG A 349 18.62 6.62 24.20
CA ARG A 349 19.01 8.03 24.10
C ARG A 349 17.90 8.90 23.49
N ARG A 350 17.04 8.31 22.63
CA ARG A 350 16.04 8.98 21.79
C ARG A 350 14.67 8.32 21.89
N LYS A 351 14.11 8.31 23.11
CA LYS A 351 12.88 7.58 23.46
C LYS A 351 11.66 7.84 22.56
N ASN A 352 11.56 9.05 21.98
CA ASN A 352 10.43 9.45 21.14
C ASN A 352 10.68 9.31 19.64
N THR A 353 11.93 9.10 19.21
CA THR A 353 12.28 8.96 17.80
C THR A 353 11.79 7.61 17.29
N ARG A 354 11.10 7.60 16.15
CA ARG A 354 10.64 6.35 15.53
C ARG A 354 11.79 5.72 14.79
N ILE A 355 12.09 4.48 15.12
CA ILE A 355 13.17 3.71 14.48
C ILE A 355 12.52 2.69 13.57
N LEU A 356 12.67 2.88 12.26
CA LEU A 356 12.02 2.09 11.22
C LEU A 356 13.06 1.25 10.47
N GLU A 357 12.75 -0.03 10.30
CA GLU A 357 13.41 -0.92 9.35
C GLU A 357 12.47 -1.15 8.17
N ALA A 358 12.95 -0.92 6.94
CA ALA A 358 12.10 -0.93 5.75
C ALA A 358 12.74 -1.67 4.57
N PRO A 359 11.95 -2.42 3.76
CA PRO A 359 12.40 -2.86 2.45
C PRO A 359 12.62 -1.66 1.51
N PRO A 360 13.38 -1.82 0.41
CA PRO A 360 13.56 -0.74 -0.57
C PRO A 360 12.21 -0.25 -1.13
N PRO A 361 12.15 0.98 -1.66
CA PRO A 361 10.93 1.49 -2.29
C PRO A 361 10.41 0.54 -3.39
N GLY A 362 9.09 0.43 -3.48
CA GLY A 362 8.41 -0.39 -4.50
C GLY A 362 8.05 0.41 -5.75
N PRO A 363 7.75 -0.28 -6.87
CA PRO A 363 7.21 0.35 -8.06
C PRO A 363 5.84 0.97 -7.79
N GLU A 364 5.66 2.21 -8.23
CA GLU A 364 4.33 2.80 -8.41
C GLU A 364 3.90 2.63 -9.87
N ARG A 365 2.60 2.46 -10.12
CA ARG A 365 2.05 2.46 -11.50
C ARG A 365 1.54 3.82 -11.92
N ARG A 366 1.01 4.60 -10.97
CA ARG A 366 0.35 5.90 -11.20
C ARG A 366 0.59 6.81 -10.01
N ASN A 367 0.73 8.10 -10.27
CA ASN A 367 0.70 9.14 -9.27
C ASN A 367 -0.64 9.89 -9.32
N TYR A 368 -1.27 10.08 -8.15
CA TYR A 368 -2.58 10.73 -8.03
C TYR A 368 -2.45 12.06 -7.27
N ARG A 369 -3.01 13.13 -7.84
CA ARG A 369 -3.17 14.43 -7.17
C ARG A 369 -4.65 14.78 -7.08
N GLN A 370 -5.18 14.88 -5.86
CA GLN A 370 -6.55 15.33 -5.65
C GLN A 370 -6.72 16.81 -6.02
N ILE A 371 -7.80 17.11 -6.75
CA ILE A 371 -8.30 18.46 -7.03
C ILE A 371 -9.78 18.54 -6.61
N GLY A 372 -10.40 19.72 -6.74
CA GLY A 372 -11.81 19.92 -6.38
C GLY A 372 -12.75 18.94 -7.09
N GLY A 373 -13.23 17.91 -6.36
CA GLY A 373 -14.16 16.90 -6.86
C GLY A 373 -13.55 15.80 -7.74
N GLY A 374 -12.23 15.73 -7.91
CA GLY A 374 -11.60 14.75 -8.80
C GLY A 374 -10.09 14.56 -8.58
N PHE A 375 -9.42 13.96 -9.56
CA PHE A 375 -7.99 13.65 -9.52
C PHE A 375 -7.30 14.01 -10.85
N LEU A 376 -6.08 14.52 -10.77
CA LEU A 376 -5.10 14.45 -11.85
C LEU A 376 -4.30 13.15 -11.67
N VAL A 377 -4.13 12.40 -12.75
CA VAL A 377 -3.40 11.12 -12.73
C VAL A 377 -2.31 11.16 -13.79
N GLN A 378 -1.11 10.74 -13.43
CA GLN A 378 0.04 10.69 -14.31
C GLN A 378 0.90 9.47 -14.02
N GLU A 379 1.90 9.21 -14.86
CA GLU A 379 2.96 8.27 -14.56
C GLU A 379 3.78 8.71 -13.33
N PRO A 380 4.34 7.76 -12.56
CA PRO A 380 5.26 8.08 -11.48
C PRO A 380 6.51 8.81 -11.99
N HIS A 381 7.11 9.60 -11.11
CA HIS A 381 8.35 10.29 -11.41
C HIS A 381 9.48 9.28 -11.71
N HIS A 382 10.25 9.55 -12.75
CA HIS A 382 11.52 8.90 -13.03
C HIS A 382 12.47 9.89 -13.73
N PHE A 383 13.77 9.65 -13.62
CA PHE A 383 14.78 10.42 -14.34
C PHE A 383 14.99 9.82 -15.73
N GLU A 384 14.44 10.47 -16.76
CA GLU A 384 14.52 10.00 -18.16
C GLU A 384 15.94 10.05 -18.73
N ALA A 385 16.74 11.05 -18.32
CA ALA A 385 18.08 11.28 -18.85
C ALA A 385 19.19 10.87 -17.87
N THR A 386 20.28 10.33 -18.42
CA THR A 386 21.52 10.01 -17.73
C THR A 386 22.64 10.96 -18.14
N ARG A 387 23.81 10.86 -17.48
CA ARG A 387 25.01 11.64 -17.87
C ARG A 387 25.36 11.51 -19.35
N ASN A 388 25.10 10.36 -19.97
CA ASN A 388 25.41 10.13 -21.38
C ASN A 388 24.52 10.94 -22.34
N ASP A 389 23.36 11.37 -21.87
CA ASP A 389 22.39 12.16 -22.63
C ASP A 389 22.65 13.67 -22.50
N TRP A 390 23.54 14.06 -21.58
CA TRP A 390 23.79 15.45 -21.26
C TRP A 390 24.76 16.13 -22.24
N ARG A 391 24.48 17.39 -22.57
CA ARG A 391 25.32 18.21 -23.43
C ARG A 391 26.07 19.27 -22.65
N VAL A 392 27.40 19.30 -22.79
CA VAL A 392 28.22 20.43 -22.32
C VAL A 392 28.06 21.60 -23.29
N ALA A 393 27.37 22.65 -22.85
CA ALA A 393 27.11 23.85 -23.66
C ALA A 393 28.24 24.90 -23.63
N THR A 394 29.31 24.67 -22.84
CA THR A 394 30.43 25.60 -22.68
C THR A 394 31.73 25.04 -23.27
N LYS A 395 32.79 25.85 -23.34
CA LYS A 395 34.11 25.42 -23.83
C LYS A 395 34.85 24.50 -22.86
N ARG A 396 34.69 24.71 -21.54
CA ARG A 396 35.37 23.94 -20.50
C ARG A 396 34.60 22.65 -20.24
N GLN A 397 35.30 21.53 -20.26
CA GLN A 397 34.73 20.25 -19.86
C GLN A 397 34.74 20.13 -18.32
N PRO A 398 33.66 19.64 -17.69
CA PRO A 398 33.69 19.31 -16.27
C PRO A 398 34.67 18.18 -16.00
N THR A 399 35.33 18.24 -14.84
CA THR A 399 36.13 17.15 -14.29
C THR A 399 35.22 16.02 -13.80
N ASP A 400 35.77 14.83 -13.53
CA ASP A 400 34.97 13.71 -13.00
C ASP A 400 34.34 14.01 -11.63
N ALA A 401 34.99 14.84 -10.81
CA ALA A 401 34.40 15.30 -9.55
C ALA A 401 33.18 16.21 -9.80
N GLU A 402 33.31 17.17 -10.70
CA GLU A 402 32.21 18.07 -11.06
C GLU A 402 31.05 17.33 -11.75
N TRP A 403 31.34 16.30 -12.55
CA TRP A 403 30.31 15.44 -13.13
C TRP A 403 29.53 14.67 -12.07
N ARG A 404 30.21 14.10 -11.07
CA ARG A 404 29.53 13.41 -9.96
C ARG A 404 28.66 14.37 -9.15
N ASP A 405 29.15 15.57 -8.87
CA ASP A 405 28.36 16.58 -8.18
C ASP A 405 27.17 17.06 -9.03
N ALA A 406 27.32 17.15 -10.36
CA ALA A 406 26.24 17.50 -11.27
C ALA A 406 25.15 16.42 -11.34
N GLU A 407 25.54 15.14 -11.39
CA GLU A 407 24.61 13.99 -11.28
C GLU A 407 23.84 14.01 -9.97
N MET A 408 24.52 14.24 -8.85
CA MET A 408 23.88 14.35 -7.55
C MET A 408 22.96 15.57 -7.47
N ALA A 409 23.39 16.73 -7.99
CA ALA A 409 22.59 17.95 -8.02
C ALA A 409 21.32 17.77 -8.86
N TRP A 410 21.41 17.12 -10.02
CA TRP A 410 20.26 16.78 -10.86
C TRP A 410 19.22 15.95 -10.10
N ARG A 411 19.68 14.88 -9.46
CA ARG A 411 18.80 13.97 -8.72
C ARG A 411 18.19 14.65 -7.51
N LEU A 412 19.01 15.29 -6.69
CA LEU A 412 18.54 16.06 -5.55
C LEU A 412 17.46 17.06 -5.97
N CYS A 413 17.69 17.81 -7.05
CA CYS A 413 16.74 18.80 -7.54
C CYS A 413 15.39 18.19 -7.95
N GLY A 414 15.37 16.97 -8.49
CA GLY A 414 14.12 16.25 -8.83
C GLY A 414 13.23 15.95 -7.63
N HIS A 415 13.78 15.89 -6.41
CA HIS A 415 13.01 15.68 -5.18
C HIS A 415 12.69 16.98 -4.42
N VAL A 416 13.17 18.13 -4.88
CA VAL A 416 12.89 19.43 -4.23
C VAL A 416 11.65 20.05 -4.86
N LYS A 417 10.74 20.59 -4.04
CA LYS A 417 9.53 21.26 -4.58
C LYS A 417 9.92 22.51 -5.39
N SER A 418 9.25 22.69 -6.52
CA SER A 418 9.52 23.78 -7.47
C SER A 418 9.08 25.17 -6.99
N ASN A 419 9.73 26.26 -7.43
CA ASN A 419 11.00 26.26 -8.15
C ASN A 419 12.16 25.86 -7.23
N ALA A 420 13.08 25.06 -7.75
CA ALA A 420 14.20 24.51 -7.00
C ALA A 420 15.56 24.94 -7.58
N VAL A 421 16.47 25.33 -6.68
CA VAL A 421 17.90 25.47 -6.96
C VAL A 421 18.67 24.76 -5.86
N VAL A 422 19.56 23.86 -6.25
CA VAL A 422 20.38 23.07 -5.32
C VAL A 422 21.85 23.23 -5.65
N LEU A 423 22.67 23.31 -4.62
CA LEU A 423 24.12 23.42 -4.70
C LEU A 423 24.72 22.19 -4.04
N VAL A 424 25.58 21.48 -4.77
CA VAL A 424 26.26 20.27 -4.33
C VAL A 424 27.76 20.49 -4.45
N ALA A 425 28.54 20.02 -3.48
CA ALA A 425 30.00 19.99 -3.57
C ALA A 425 30.53 18.73 -2.87
N ASN A 426 31.42 18.00 -3.53
CA ASN A 426 32.08 16.80 -3.00
C ASN A 426 31.10 15.74 -2.46
N GLY A 427 30.01 15.49 -3.19
CA GLY A 427 28.99 14.53 -2.77
C GLY A 427 28.10 15.00 -1.61
N GLN A 428 28.14 16.28 -1.23
CA GLN A 428 27.30 16.88 -0.19
C GLN A 428 26.37 17.93 -0.80
N GLY A 429 25.06 17.85 -0.53
CA GLY A 429 24.17 19.00 -0.70
C GLY A 429 24.57 20.08 0.29
N VAL A 430 25.01 21.24 -0.20
CA VAL A 430 25.49 22.34 0.65
C VAL A 430 24.52 23.51 0.70
N GLY A 431 23.60 23.62 -0.26
CA GLY A 431 22.58 24.66 -0.26
C GLY A 431 21.34 24.23 -1.03
N ILE A 432 20.16 24.34 -0.41
CA ILE A 432 18.89 23.92 -1.01
C ILE A 432 17.89 25.07 -0.89
N GLY A 433 17.51 25.64 -2.03
CA GLY A 433 16.41 26.60 -2.17
C GLY A 433 15.19 25.90 -2.74
N ALA A 434 14.16 25.74 -1.93
CA ALA A 434 12.98 24.92 -2.25
C ALA A 434 11.69 25.76 -2.26
N GLY A 435 10.79 25.42 -3.18
CA GLY A 435 9.38 25.82 -3.13
C GLY A 435 9.11 27.31 -3.40
N GLN A 436 9.99 28.00 -4.11
CA GLN A 436 9.85 29.44 -4.34
C GLN A 436 9.08 29.73 -5.63
N GLN A 437 8.28 30.80 -5.61
CA GLN A 437 7.61 31.31 -6.80
C GLN A 437 8.61 31.88 -7.82
N SER A 438 9.72 32.45 -7.33
CA SER A 438 10.83 32.99 -8.13
C SER A 438 12.05 32.07 -8.05
N ARG A 439 12.65 31.76 -9.21
CA ARG A 439 13.88 30.96 -9.29
C ARG A 439 15.11 31.74 -8.77
N VAL A 440 15.09 33.07 -8.85
CA VAL A 440 16.13 33.91 -8.22
C VAL A 440 16.13 33.69 -6.72
N ASP A 441 14.96 33.75 -6.09
CA ASP A 441 14.81 33.60 -4.64
C ASP A 441 15.27 32.20 -4.19
N ALA A 442 14.93 31.17 -4.97
CA ALA A 442 15.47 29.82 -4.73
C ALA A 442 17.01 29.81 -4.79
N GLY A 443 17.61 30.45 -5.80
CA GLY A 443 19.06 30.58 -5.93
C GLY A 443 19.71 31.35 -4.77
N GLU A 444 19.11 32.47 -4.35
CA GLU A 444 19.59 33.28 -3.22
C GLU A 444 19.53 32.50 -1.90
N ILE A 445 18.45 31.76 -1.66
CA ILE A 445 18.32 30.88 -0.49
C ILE A 445 19.37 29.79 -0.53
N ALA A 446 19.54 29.12 -1.68
CA ALA A 446 20.54 28.06 -1.83
C ALA A 446 21.95 28.58 -1.57
N ALA A 447 22.32 29.72 -2.17
CA ALA A 447 23.63 30.36 -2.00
C ALA A 447 23.86 30.79 -0.55
N LYS A 448 22.85 31.39 0.09
CA LYS A 448 22.92 31.80 1.51
C LYS A 448 23.13 30.60 2.43
N LYS A 449 22.41 29.49 2.21
CA LYS A 449 22.59 28.25 2.98
C LYS A 449 23.95 27.60 2.72
N ALA A 450 24.43 27.64 1.49
CA ALA A 450 25.76 27.14 1.15
C ALA A 450 26.87 27.91 1.87
N ALA A 451 26.68 29.20 2.16
CA ALA A 451 27.64 30.02 2.90
C ALA A 451 29.08 29.91 2.33
N GLY A 452 29.19 29.83 1.00
CA GLY A 452 30.47 29.71 0.28
C GLY A 452 31.00 28.27 0.11
N ARG A 453 30.37 27.25 0.69
CA ARG A 453 30.78 25.83 0.57
C ARG A 453 30.56 25.22 -0.82
N ALA A 454 29.79 25.88 -1.69
CA ALA A 454 29.51 25.42 -3.05
C ALA A 454 30.67 25.62 -4.05
N LYS A 455 31.79 26.24 -3.64
CA LYS A 455 32.92 26.51 -4.52
C LYS A 455 33.51 25.19 -5.06
N GLY A 456 33.64 25.11 -6.39
CA GLY A 456 34.17 23.93 -7.08
C GLY A 456 33.16 22.79 -7.25
N GLY A 457 31.92 22.96 -6.80
CA GLY A 457 30.84 22.00 -6.95
C GLY A 457 29.92 22.29 -8.14
N ALA A 458 28.72 21.74 -8.09
CA ALA A 458 27.70 21.86 -9.13
C ALA A 458 26.41 22.53 -8.63
N CYS A 459 25.66 23.10 -9.56
CA CYS A 459 24.33 23.65 -9.34
C CYS A 459 23.31 22.86 -10.17
N GLY A 460 22.23 22.41 -9.52
CA GLY A 460 21.08 21.81 -10.16
C GLY A 460 19.88 22.76 -10.12
N THR A 461 19.08 22.76 -11.17
CA THR A 461 17.84 23.52 -11.23
C THR A 461 16.77 22.72 -11.97
N ASP A 462 15.54 22.72 -11.44
CA ASP A 462 14.46 21.81 -11.89
C ASP A 462 13.79 22.23 -13.20
N ALA A 463 14.08 23.43 -13.69
CA ALA A 463 13.65 23.93 -15.00
C ALA A 463 14.68 24.94 -15.53
N PHE A 464 14.50 25.36 -16.79
CA PHE A 464 15.40 26.31 -17.44
C PHE A 464 15.47 27.67 -16.73
N TYR A 465 16.60 28.37 -16.86
CA TYR A 465 16.74 29.76 -16.43
C TYR A 465 16.01 30.68 -17.44
N PRO A 466 15.01 31.46 -17.01
CA PRO A 466 14.24 32.30 -17.93
C PRO A 466 14.94 33.61 -18.30
N PHE A 467 16.04 33.99 -17.62
CA PHE A 467 16.84 35.19 -17.87
C PHE A 467 18.32 34.95 -17.58
#